data_AF-A0A1Q6UEQ9-F1
#
_entry.id   AF-A0A1Q6UEQ9-F1
#
_cell.length_a   1.000
_cell.length_b   1.000
_cell.length_c   1.000
_cell.angle_alpha   90.00
_cell.angle_beta   90.00
_cell.angle_gamma   90.00
#
_symmetry.space_group_name_H-M   'P 1'
#
loop_
_entity.id
_entity.type
_entity.pdbx_description
1 polymer ?
#
loop_
_entity_poly.entity_id
_entity_poly.type
_entity_poly.pdbx_seq_one_letter_code
_entity_poly.pdbx_strand_id
1 'polypeptide(L)'
;MSEFTGILAEIDNVIGAALTLKLVSECGGSTIYIPKKPTEKMPLCQLLGVENVKKLSLALGSGELLIPMSYFRGMGKKKVQIAQMLEKGVSVSEIVKKMVVHERTVYRVKEKNYLALPLIDYIEQQERKENEQAENKTV
;
A
#
# COMPACT_ATOMS: atom_id res chain seq x y z
N MET A 1 -13.83 11.99 -1.80
CA MET A 1 -12.50 12.62 -1.96
C MET A 1 -11.47 11.50 -1.87
N SER A 2 -10.31 11.63 -2.51
CA SER A 2 -9.26 10.61 -2.42
C SER A 2 -8.74 10.51 -0.98
N GLU A 3 -8.61 9.27 -0.47
CA GLU A 3 -7.99 8.97 0.84
C GLU A 3 -6.45 9.00 0.77
N PHE A 4 -5.89 9.15 -0.43
CA PHE A 4 -4.47 9.34 -0.69
C PHE A 4 -4.10 10.81 -0.76
N THR A 5 -2.79 11.06 -0.66
CA THR A 5 -2.17 12.38 -0.79
C THR A 5 -1.15 12.41 -1.92
N GLY A 6 -0.95 13.57 -2.54
CA GLY A 6 0.05 13.79 -3.60
C GLY A 6 -0.21 12.93 -4.83
N ILE A 7 0.86 12.40 -5.44
CA ILE A 7 0.76 11.61 -6.68
C ILE A 7 -0.16 10.38 -6.56
N LEU A 8 -0.27 9.78 -5.37
CA LEU A 8 -1.20 8.66 -5.16
C LEU A 8 -2.66 9.10 -5.24
N ALA A 9 -2.98 10.34 -4.87
CA ALA A 9 -4.32 10.90 -5.04
C ALA A 9 -4.65 11.12 -6.51
N GLU A 10 -3.68 11.58 -7.30
CA GLU A 10 -3.83 11.73 -8.74
C GLU A 10 -4.06 10.37 -9.42
N ILE A 11 -3.28 9.36 -9.05
CA ILE A 11 -3.48 7.98 -9.52
C ILE A 11 -4.87 7.46 -9.11
N ASP A 12 -5.26 7.64 -7.85
CA ASP A 12 -6.56 7.23 -7.32
C ASP A 12 -7.74 7.83 -8.09
N ASN A 13 -7.68 9.12 -8.40
CA ASN A 13 -8.72 9.79 -9.18
C ASN A 13 -8.86 9.23 -10.60
N VAL A 14 -7.84 8.54 -11.13
CA VAL A 14 -7.82 8.00 -12.50
C VAL A 14 -8.24 6.53 -12.55
N ILE A 15 -7.70 5.70 -11.64
CA ILE A 15 -7.88 4.23 -11.67
C ILE A 15 -8.65 3.67 -10.47
N GLY A 16 -8.94 4.51 -9.47
CA GLY A 16 -9.65 4.14 -8.25
C GLY A 16 -8.79 3.41 -7.22
N ALA A 17 -9.28 3.45 -5.98
CA ALA A 17 -8.53 3.08 -4.79
C ALA A 17 -7.94 1.67 -4.86
N ALA A 18 -8.74 0.68 -5.25
CA ALA A 18 -8.30 -0.71 -5.30
C ALA A 18 -7.06 -0.92 -6.20
N LEU A 19 -7.01 -0.27 -7.36
CA LEU A 19 -5.88 -0.39 -8.28
C LEU A 19 -4.68 0.45 -7.83
N THR A 20 -4.91 1.64 -7.25
CA THR A 20 -3.85 2.44 -6.63
C THR A 20 -3.15 1.65 -5.53
N LEU A 21 -3.92 0.92 -4.72
CA LEU A 21 -3.40 0.16 -3.58
C LEU A 21 -2.59 -1.04 -4.05
N LYS A 22 -3.10 -1.75 -5.05
CA LYS A 22 -2.35 -2.80 -5.75
C LYS A 22 -1.05 -2.26 -6.34
N LEU A 23 -1.06 -1.06 -6.93
CA LEU A 23 0.16 -0.45 -7.44
C LEU A 23 1.18 -0.17 -6.34
N VAL A 24 0.75 0.39 -5.21
CA VAL A 24 1.67 0.73 -4.11
C VAL A 24 2.15 -0.51 -3.34
N SER A 25 1.33 -1.55 -3.20
CA SER A 25 1.76 -2.79 -2.55
C SER A 25 2.89 -3.48 -3.32
N GLU A 26 2.78 -3.50 -4.65
CA GLU A 26 3.75 -4.14 -5.54
C GLU A 26 4.97 -3.25 -5.86
N CYS A 27 4.72 -1.98 -6.19
CA CYS A 27 5.74 -1.06 -6.71
C CYS A 27 6.12 0.06 -5.74
N GLY A 28 5.58 0.06 -4.50
CA GLY A 28 5.90 1.07 -3.52
C GLY A 28 7.41 1.14 -3.23
N GLY A 29 7.98 2.33 -3.42
CA GLY A 29 9.40 2.62 -3.25
C GLY A 29 10.27 2.33 -4.47
N SER A 30 9.67 2.01 -5.62
CA SER A 30 10.38 1.89 -6.89
C SER A 30 9.84 2.86 -7.94
N THR A 31 10.67 3.11 -8.94
CA THR A 31 10.27 3.83 -10.15
C THR A 31 9.61 2.86 -11.11
N ILE A 32 8.40 3.20 -11.57
CA ILE A 32 7.73 2.50 -12.66
C ILE A 32 7.88 3.31 -13.95
N TYR A 33 7.69 2.65 -15.10
CA TYR A 33 7.57 3.32 -16.38
C TYR A 33 6.13 3.29 -16.89
N ILE A 34 5.54 4.46 -17.14
CA ILE A 34 4.24 4.61 -17.78
C ILE A 34 4.44 4.66 -19.31
N PRO A 35 3.97 3.64 -20.06
CA PRO A 35 4.20 3.58 -21.49
C PRO A 35 3.32 4.56 -22.28
N LYS A 36 3.87 5.13 -23.35
CA LYS A 36 3.11 5.96 -24.30
C LYS A 36 2.09 5.15 -25.12
N LYS A 37 2.36 3.87 -25.38
CA LYS A 37 1.48 2.93 -26.08
C LYS A 37 1.35 1.65 -25.23
N PRO A 38 0.43 1.60 -24.26
CA PRO A 38 0.26 0.45 -23.37
C PRO A 38 -0.14 -0.82 -24.13
N THR A 39 0.49 -1.96 -23.80
CA THR A 39 0.18 -3.27 -24.37
C THR A 39 0.21 -4.35 -23.29
N GLU A 40 -0.51 -5.47 -23.50
CA GLU A 40 -0.68 -6.53 -22.50
C GLU A 40 0.64 -7.20 -22.04
N LYS A 41 1.70 -7.12 -22.84
CA LYS A 41 3.01 -7.69 -22.50
C LYS A 41 3.81 -6.84 -21.50
N MET A 42 3.38 -5.60 -21.25
CA MET A 42 4.12 -4.68 -20.39
C MET A 42 3.78 -4.93 -18.91
N PRO A 43 4.77 -4.94 -18.00
CA PRO A 43 4.55 -5.28 -16.59
C PRO A 43 3.46 -4.45 -15.91
N LEU A 44 3.44 -3.12 -16.14
CA LEU A 44 2.42 -2.24 -15.56
C LEU A 44 1.01 -2.58 -16.08
N CYS A 45 0.89 -3.02 -17.34
CA CYS A 45 -0.38 -3.43 -17.93
C CYS A 45 -0.84 -4.78 -17.40
N GLN A 46 0.07 -5.71 -17.12
CA GLN A 46 -0.26 -6.96 -16.45
C GLN A 46 -0.74 -6.73 -15.01
N LEU A 47 -0.19 -5.70 -14.35
CA LEU A 47 -0.57 -5.34 -12.98
C LEU A 47 -1.93 -4.66 -12.91
N LEU A 48 -2.18 -3.65 -13.75
CA LEU A 48 -3.33 -2.74 -13.63
C LEU A 48 -4.38 -2.92 -14.74
N GLY A 49 -4.07 -3.68 -15.79
CA GLY A 49 -4.88 -3.76 -17.01
C GLY A 49 -4.55 -2.65 -18.00
N VAL A 50 -4.55 -2.98 -19.29
CA VAL A 50 -4.19 -2.06 -20.40
C VAL A 50 -5.00 -0.78 -20.38
N GLU A 51 -6.32 -0.87 -20.17
CA GLU A 51 -7.21 0.30 -20.18
C GLU A 51 -6.89 1.29 -19.05
N ASN A 52 -6.54 0.79 -17.86
CA ASN A 52 -6.18 1.67 -16.75
C ASN A 52 -4.82 2.32 -16.97
N VAL A 53 -3.86 1.59 -17.56
CA VAL A 53 -2.56 2.19 -17.93
C VAL A 53 -2.71 3.22 -19.04
N LYS A 54 -3.64 3.03 -19.99
CA LYS A 54 -3.98 4.08 -20.98
C LYS A 54 -4.51 5.34 -20.29
N LYS A 55 -5.43 5.19 -19.34
CA LYS A 55 -5.95 6.33 -18.56
C LYS A 55 -4.84 7.05 -17.81
N LEU A 56 -3.93 6.32 -17.15
CA LEU A 56 -2.76 6.90 -16.47
C LEU A 56 -1.84 7.64 -17.44
N SER A 57 -1.54 7.04 -18.59
CA SER A 57 -0.69 7.66 -19.63
C SER A 57 -1.30 8.96 -20.18
N LEU A 58 -2.63 9.01 -20.32
CA LEU A 58 -3.35 10.22 -20.72
C LEU A 58 -3.38 11.29 -19.64
N ALA A 59 -3.56 10.90 -18.37
CA ALA A 59 -3.71 11.83 -17.25
C ALA A 59 -2.37 12.39 -16.74
N LEU A 60 -1.35 11.53 -16.62
CA LEU A 60 -0.06 11.85 -15.99
C LEU A 60 1.09 11.96 -17.01
N GLY A 61 0.86 11.55 -18.26
CA GLY A 61 1.89 11.44 -19.28
C GLY A 61 2.64 10.11 -19.26
N SER A 62 3.50 9.91 -20.26
CA SER A 62 4.39 8.76 -20.35
C SER A 62 5.77 9.09 -19.80
N GLY A 63 6.40 8.17 -19.07
CA GLY A 63 7.72 8.39 -18.49
C GLY A 63 7.95 7.60 -17.21
N GLU A 64 9.02 7.93 -16.52
CA GLU A 64 9.34 7.37 -15.20
C GLU A 64 8.53 8.06 -14.11
N LEU A 65 7.97 7.26 -13.19
CA LEU A 65 7.24 7.74 -12.04
C LEU A 65 7.68 7.00 -10.78
N LEU A 66 8.19 7.74 -9.79
CA LEU A 66 8.49 7.18 -8.46
C LEU A 66 7.18 6.94 -7.71
N ILE A 67 6.92 5.67 -7.35
CA ILE A 67 5.76 5.32 -6.54
C ILE A 67 6.15 5.40 -5.06
N PRO A 68 5.56 6.30 -4.25
CA PRO A 68 5.87 6.37 -2.83
C PRO A 68 5.34 5.13 -2.11
N MET A 69 6.09 4.62 -1.12
CA MET A 69 5.65 3.48 -0.29
C MET A 69 4.42 3.79 0.57
N SER A 70 4.29 5.06 0.97
CA SER A 70 3.29 5.52 1.96
C SER A 70 3.24 4.60 3.19
N TYR A 71 2.06 4.35 3.75
CA TYR A 71 1.85 3.41 4.86
C TYR A 71 1.46 2.00 4.38
N PHE A 72 1.52 1.71 3.08
CA PHE A 72 1.14 0.42 2.52
C PHE A 72 2.30 -0.56 2.40
N ARG A 73 3.55 -0.06 2.45
CA ARG A 73 4.74 -0.90 2.32
C ARG A 73 5.85 -0.51 3.30
N GLY A 74 6.76 -1.45 3.55
CA GLY A 74 7.95 -1.23 4.35
C GLY A 74 7.65 -0.76 5.77
N MET A 75 8.42 0.24 6.23
CA MET A 75 8.31 0.74 7.61
C MET A 75 6.99 1.47 7.88
N GLY A 76 6.36 2.03 6.84
CA GLY A 76 5.03 2.64 6.95
C GLY A 76 3.98 1.60 7.37
N LYS A 77 3.91 0.47 6.65
CA LYS A 77 3.01 -0.66 6.97
C LYS A 77 3.26 -1.21 8.37
N LYS A 78 4.53 -1.41 8.72
CA LYS A 78 4.90 -1.89 10.07
C LYS A 78 4.38 -0.98 11.17
N LYS A 79 4.42 0.34 11.00
CA LYS A 79 3.93 1.29 12.02
C LYS A 79 2.41 1.18 12.22
N VAL A 80 1.65 1.00 11.14
CA VAL A 80 0.19 0.79 11.23
C VAL A 80 -0.11 -0.51 11.97
N GLN A 81 0.56 -1.60 11.61
CA GLN A 81 0.41 -2.90 12.27
C GLN A 81 0.80 -2.84 13.75
N ILE A 82 1.89 -2.13 14.09
CA ILE A 82 2.27 -1.88 15.49
C ILE A 82 1.15 -1.14 16.23
N ALA A 83 0.55 -0.10 15.62
CA ALA A 83 -0.53 0.65 16.24
C ALA A 83 -1.77 -0.22 16.51
N GLN A 84 -2.15 -1.07 15.56
CA GLN A 84 -3.24 -2.05 15.74
C GLN A 84 -2.93 -3.06 16.85
N MET A 85 -1.69 -3.54 16.95
CA MET A 85 -1.27 -4.44 18.03
C MET A 85 -1.33 -3.75 19.40
N LEU A 86 -0.93 -2.48 19.47
CA LEU A 86 -1.02 -1.68 20.69
C LEU A 86 -2.48 -1.47 21.13
N GLU A 87 -3.39 -1.20 20.19
CA GLU A 87 -4.84 -1.07 20.45
C GLU A 87 -5.44 -2.37 20.97
N LYS A 88 -5.00 -3.52 20.43
CA LYS A 88 -5.37 -4.86 20.90
C LYS A 88 -4.74 -5.25 22.23
N GLY A 89 -3.95 -4.37 22.86
CA GLY A 89 -3.32 -4.61 24.17
C GLY A 89 -2.09 -5.53 24.13
N VAL A 90 -1.51 -5.78 22.96
CA VAL A 90 -0.30 -6.62 22.84
C VAL A 90 0.89 -5.92 23.50
N SER A 91 1.69 -6.69 24.25
CA SER A 91 2.84 -6.13 24.97
C SER A 91 3.93 -5.59 24.04
N VAL A 92 4.64 -4.54 24.46
CA VAL A 92 5.74 -3.93 23.68
C VAL A 92 6.82 -4.96 23.33
N SER A 93 7.17 -5.85 24.27
CA SER A 93 8.19 -6.88 24.06
C SER A 93 7.79 -7.86 22.95
N GLU A 94 6.52 -8.27 22.92
CA GLU A 94 6.00 -9.16 21.89
C GLU A 94 5.96 -8.47 20.52
N ILE A 95 5.53 -7.20 20.46
CA ILE A 95 5.53 -6.40 19.23
C ILE A 95 6.94 -6.29 18.65
N VAL A 96 7.94 -5.99 19.47
CA VAL A 96 9.35 -5.87 19.05
C VAL A 96 9.83 -7.14 18.38
N LYS A 97 9.55 -8.30 18.98
CA LYS A 97 9.94 -9.61 18.44
C LYS A 97 9.20 -9.92 17.14
N LYS A 98 7.89 -9.72 17.10
CA LYS A 98 7.05 -10.03 15.93
C LYS A 98 7.36 -9.14 14.73
N MET A 99 7.55 -7.85 14.97
CA MET A 99 7.71 -6.85 13.90
C MET A 99 9.17 -6.60 13.50
N VAL A 100 10.12 -7.12 14.28
CA VAL A 100 11.57 -6.93 14.10
C VAL A 100 11.90 -5.44 14.06
N VAL A 101 11.62 -4.75 15.17
CA VAL A 101 11.85 -3.30 15.35
C VAL A 101 12.36 -3.02 16.76
N HIS A 102 13.04 -1.90 16.98
CA HIS A 102 13.41 -1.47 18.34
C HIS A 102 12.20 -1.00 19.16
N GLU A 103 12.26 -1.15 20.49
CA GLU A 103 11.26 -0.60 21.43
C GLU A 103 10.98 0.89 21.19
N ARG A 104 12.02 1.69 20.91
CA ARG A 104 11.89 3.12 20.56
C ARG A 104 10.91 3.36 19.41
N THR A 105 10.85 2.44 18.43
CA THR A 105 9.88 2.54 17.33
C THR A 105 8.46 2.36 17.84
N VAL A 106 8.23 1.35 18.68
CA VAL A 106 6.91 1.04 19.25
C VAL A 106 6.39 2.20 20.09
N TYR A 107 7.24 2.77 20.96
CA TYR A 107 6.85 3.94 21.75
C TYR A 107 6.53 5.16 20.89
N ARG A 108 7.33 5.45 19.85
CA ARG A 108 7.02 6.53 18.90
C ARG A 108 5.72 6.29 18.12
N VAL A 109 5.38 5.03 17.87
CA VAL A 109 4.09 4.67 17.27
C VAL A 109 2.95 4.92 18.25
N LYS A 110 3.12 4.60 19.53
CA LYS A 110 2.12 4.90 20.56
C LYS A 110 1.80 6.40 20.67
N GLU A 111 2.82 7.25 20.54
CA GLU A 111 2.66 8.72 20.63
C GLU A 111 1.95 9.33 19.41
N LYS A 112 2.17 8.75 18.23
CA LYS A 112 1.59 9.27 16.98
C LYS A 112 0.37 8.43 16.67
N ASN A 113 -0.83 9.01 16.71
CA ASN A 113 -2.08 8.28 16.50
C ASN A 113 -2.24 7.75 15.06
N TYR A 114 -1.51 6.69 14.69
CA TYR A 114 -1.57 6.04 13.38
C TYR A 114 -2.93 5.37 13.13
N LEU A 115 -3.76 5.21 14.17
CA LEU A 115 -5.10 4.66 14.09
C LEU A 115 -6.16 5.65 13.56
N ALA A 116 -5.83 6.93 13.47
CA ALA A 116 -6.70 7.92 12.85
C ALA A 116 -6.45 8.09 11.34
N LEU A 117 -5.53 7.31 10.77
CA LEU A 117 -5.29 7.35 9.32
C LEU A 117 -6.47 6.65 8.61
N PRO A 118 -7.05 7.24 7.54
CA PRO A 118 -8.17 6.64 6.77
C PRO A 118 -7.88 5.27 6.12
N LEU A 119 -6.75 4.67 6.46
CA LEU A 119 -6.10 3.56 5.81
C LEU A 119 -6.31 2.20 6.50
N ILE A 120 -6.79 2.22 7.74
CA ILE A 120 -6.80 1.04 8.61
C ILE A 120 -7.87 0.06 8.16
N ASP A 121 -9.10 0.54 7.95
CA ASP A 121 -10.20 -0.28 7.41
C ASP A 121 -9.80 -0.93 6.08
N TYR A 122 -9.03 -0.20 5.27
CA TYR A 122 -8.55 -0.70 3.99
C TYR A 122 -7.46 -1.78 4.14
N ILE A 123 -6.45 -1.56 5.00
CA ILE A 123 -5.40 -2.55 5.27
C ILE A 123 -6.02 -3.83 5.86
N GLU A 124 -6.98 -3.70 6.78
CA GLU A 124 -7.67 -4.83 7.37
C GLU A 124 -8.48 -5.63 6.34
N GLN A 125 -9.11 -4.98 5.37
CA GLN A 125 -9.78 -5.67 4.27
C GLN A 125 -8.81 -6.46 3.38
N GLN A 126 -7.58 -5.97 3.19
CA GLN A 126 -6.57 -6.68 2.41
C GLN A 126 -5.93 -7.83 3.18
N GLU A 127 -5.64 -7.64 4.48
CA GLU A 127 -5.12 -8.73 5.32
C GLU A 127 -6.13 -9.88 5.43
N ARG A 128 -7.44 -9.59 5.50
CA ARG A 128 -8.49 -10.62 5.39
C ARG A 128 -8.41 -11.39 4.07
N LYS A 129 -8.29 -10.68 2.95
CA LYS A 129 -8.18 -11.30 1.61
C LYS A 129 -6.90 -12.12 1.44
N GLU A 130 -5.77 -11.67 2.00
CA GLU A 130 -4.50 -12.40 1.98
C GLU A 130 -4.59 -13.68 2.83
N ASN A 131 -5.21 -13.62 4.00
CA ASN A 131 -5.42 -14.78 4.87
C ASN A 131 -6.38 -15.81 4.23
N GLU A 132 -7.48 -15.36 3.63
CA GLU A 132 -8.42 -16.22 2.88
C GLU A 132 -7.75 -16.88 1.66
N GLN A 133 -6.84 -16.18 0.98
CA GLN A 133 -6.06 -16.75 -0.14
C GLN A 133 -4.98 -17.73 0.32
N ALA A 134 -4.38 -17.54 1.50
CA ALA A 134 -3.42 -18.46 2.09
C ALA A 134 -4.10 -19.76 2.56
N GLU A 135 -5.30 -19.66 3.12
CA GLU A 135 -6.12 -20.79 3.53
C GLU A 135 -6.57 -21.63 2.30
N ASN A 136 -7.02 -20.98 1.22
CA ASN A 136 -7.45 -21.67 0.00
C ASN A 136 -6.31 -22.29 -0.83
N LYS A 137 -5.04 -21.94 -0.57
CA LYS A 137 -3.86 -22.57 -1.22
C LYS A 137 -3.33 -23.81 -0.49
N THR A 138 -3.84 -24.07 0.71
CA THR A 138 -3.38 -25.19 1.56
C THR A 138 -4.31 -26.41 1.45
N VAL A 139 -5.32 -26.35 0.58
CA VAL A 139 -6.30 -27.42 0.31
C VAL A 139 -6.14 -27.94 -1.11
#